data_AF-A0A962PE97-F1
#
_entry.id   AF-A0A962PE97-F1
#
_cell.length_a   1.000
_cell.length_b   1.000
_cell.length_c   1.000
_cell.angle_alpha   90.00
_cell.angle_beta   90.00
_cell.angle_gamma   90.00
#
_symmetry.space_group_name_H-M   'P 1'
#
loop_
_entity.id
_entity.type
_entity.pdbx_description
1 polymer ?
#
loop_
_entity_poly.entity_id
_entity_poly.type
_entity_poly.pdbx_seq_one_letter_code
_entity_poly.pdbx_strand_id
1 'polypeptide(L)'
;MSDAQDASRHGAAVPWHRLARLTLALWAALICGCAGNRVTALVERHELTSTTVTGGKFLHQLFLNHQRGDVLHVYLEGDGKAWLNPRRIARDPTPARPLMLELLTLDTAPALYLGRPCYYRTGDARCGPRWWTDRRYAEEVVASLDRVIDRFARDYRGVALFGHSGGGTLAMLLAARRPDVRAVLTLAGNLDLAAWA
;
A
#
# COMPACT_ATOMS: atom_id res chain seq x y z
N MET A 1 -79.77 36.01 27.78
CA MET A 1 -78.29 36.01 27.88
C MET A 1 -77.82 34.63 27.52
N SER A 2 -77.39 34.44 26.27
CA SER A 2 -76.82 33.21 25.76
C SER A 2 -75.62 33.65 24.90
N ASP A 3 -74.42 33.49 25.45
CA ASP A 3 -73.18 33.85 24.77
C ASP A 3 -72.81 32.83 23.71
N ALA A 4 -72.24 33.36 22.63
CA ALA A 4 -71.81 32.65 21.44
C ALA A 4 -70.28 32.74 21.27
N GLN A 5 -69.76 31.77 20.50
CA GLN A 5 -68.47 31.78 19.77
C GLN A 5 -67.22 31.55 20.64
N ASP A 6 -66.12 30.92 20.19
CA ASP A 6 -65.56 30.74 18.85
C ASP A 6 -64.57 29.55 18.85
N ALA A 7 -64.42 28.85 17.73
CA ALA A 7 -63.50 27.72 17.55
C ALA A 7 -62.51 28.01 16.41
N SER A 8 -61.30 28.44 16.75
CA SER A 8 -60.21 28.68 15.79
C SER A 8 -59.25 27.48 15.72
N ARG A 9 -59.23 26.82 14.56
CA ARG A 9 -58.19 25.83 14.18
C ARG A 9 -57.00 26.56 13.57
N HIS A 10 -55.86 26.58 14.25
CA HIS A 10 -54.60 27.07 13.69
C HIS A 10 -53.79 25.92 13.07
N GLY A 11 -53.64 25.94 11.74
CA GLY A 11 -52.66 25.13 11.03
C GLY A 11 -51.25 25.68 11.28
N ALA A 12 -50.38 24.87 11.87
CA ALA A 12 -48.99 25.26 12.12
C ALA A 12 -48.21 25.27 10.80
N ALA A 13 -47.83 26.47 10.33
CA ALA A 13 -46.89 26.64 9.23
C ALA A 13 -45.49 26.15 9.67
N VAL A 14 -44.95 25.15 8.96
CA VAL A 14 -43.60 24.66 9.21
C VAL A 14 -42.61 25.76 8.80
N PRO A 15 -41.75 26.22 9.73
CA PRO A 15 -40.87 27.34 9.45
C PRO A 15 -39.79 27.01 8.42
N TRP A 16 -39.71 27.81 7.34
CA TRP A 16 -38.76 27.68 6.24
C TRP A 16 -37.29 27.56 6.66
N HIS A 17 -36.92 28.15 7.79
CA HIS A 17 -35.58 28.09 8.38
C HIS A 17 -35.21 26.70 8.94
N ARG A 18 -36.20 25.86 9.29
CA ARG A 18 -35.94 24.46 9.68
C ARG A 18 -35.65 23.57 8.48
N LEU A 19 -36.32 23.80 7.35
CA LEU A 19 -36.06 23.10 6.08
C LEU A 19 -34.72 23.51 5.46
N ALA A 20 -34.34 24.79 5.54
CA ALA A 20 -33.04 25.29 5.08
C ALA A 20 -31.85 24.75 5.91
N ARG A 21 -32.03 24.56 7.23
CA ARG A 21 -30.99 23.97 8.09
C ARG A 21 -30.81 22.47 7.87
N LEU A 22 -31.90 21.73 7.62
CA LEU A 22 -31.85 20.30 7.32
C LEU A 22 -31.19 20.02 5.97
N THR A 23 -31.46 20.84 4.96
CA THR A 23 -30.82 20.72 3.64
C THR A 23 -29.33 21.05 3.70
N LEU A 24 -28.92 22.12 4.40
CA LEU A 24 -27.50 22.46 4.56
C LEU A 24 -26.71 21.38 5.33
N ALA A 25 -27.33 20.74 6.33
CA ALA A 25 -26.72 19.62 7.06
C ALA A 25 -26.58 18.36 6.19
N LEU A 26 -27.55 18.09 5.31
CA LEU A 26 -27.50 16.98 4.35
C LEU A 26 -26.37 17.18 3.33
N TRP A 27 -26.18 18.41 2.84
CA TRP A 27 -25.07 18.75 1.93
C TRP A 27 -23.70 18.69 2.61
N ALA A 28 -23.58 19.08 3.89
CA ALA A 28 -22.33 18.96 4.63
C ALA A 28 -21.91 17.49 4.89
N ALA A 29 -22.87 16.59 5.08
CA ALA A 29 -22.61 15.16 5.23
C ALA A 29 -22.14 14.49 3.92
N LEU A 30 -22.58 15.01 2.76
CA LEU A 30 -22.20 14.52 1.43
C LEU A 30 -20.78 14.90 1.00
N ILE A 31 -20.12 15.86 1.66
CA ILE A 31 -18.78 16.35 1.28
C ILE A 31 -17.66 15.67 2.10
N CYS A 32 -18.00 14.73 3.00
CA CYS A 32 -17.01 13.83 3.60
C CYS A 32 -16.60 12.73 2.60
N GLY A 33 -16.15 13.13 1.42
CA GLY A 33 -15.45 12.23 0.51
C GLY A 33 -14.17 11.79 1.23
N CYS A 34 -14.13 10.55 1.70
CA CYS A 34 -12.92 10.00 2.30
C CYS A 34 -11.78 10.14 1.28
N ALA A 35 -10.85 11.07 1.53
CA ALA A 35 -9.55 11.08 0.91
C ALA A 35 -8.75 9.88 1.45
N GLY A 36 -9.21 8.66 1.10
CA GLY A 36 -8.63 7.41 1.54
C GLY A 36 -7.23 7.25 0.93
N ASN A 37 -6.33 6.66 1.71
CA ASN A 37 -5.03 6.26 1.19
C ASN A 37 -5.22 5.30 0.01
N ARG A 38 -4.59 5.57 -1.14
CA ARG A 38 -4.70 4.75 -2.36
C ARG A 38 -4.38 3.28 -2.10
N VAL A 39 -3.42 3.00 -1.20
CA VAL A 39 -3.10 1.64 -0.77
C VAL A 39 -4.31 0.98 -0.11
N THR A 40 -4.94 1.64 0.86
CA THR A 40 -6.13 1.15 1.55
C THR A 40 -7.26 0.87 0.55
N ALA A 41 -7.49 1.79 -0.39
CA ALA A 41 -8.50 1.60 -1.43
C ALA A 41 -8.22 0.40 -2.34
N LEU A 42 -6.95 0.12 -2.68
CA LEU A 42 -6.56 -1.07 -3.45
C LEU A 42 -6.79 -2.36 -2.65
N VAL A 43 -6.38 -2.37 -1.39
CA VAL A 43 -6.54 -3.52 -0.48
C VAL A 43 -8.01 -3.88 -0.30
N GLU A 44 -8.86 -2.88 -0.03
CA GLU A 44 -10.29 -3.10 0.18
C GLU A 44 -11.00 -3.52 -1.11
N ARG A 45 -10.75 -2.82 -2.22
CA ARG A 45 -11.42 -3.09 -3.50
C ARG A 45 -11.13 -4.48 -4.06
N HIS A 46 -9.90 -4.96 -3.86
CA HIS A 46 -9.44 -6.25 -4.39
C HIS A 46 -9.35 -7.33 -3.31
N GLU A 47 -9.92 -7.07 -2.13
CA GLU A 47 -9.99 -8.04 -1.02
C GLU A 47 -8.62 -8.64 -0.66
N LEU A 48 -7.56 -7.82 -0.74
CA LEU A 48 -6.20 -8.29 -0.47
C LEU A 48 -6.04 -8.56 1.02
N THR A 49 -5.39 -9.67 1.36
CA THR A 49 -5.00 -9.92 2.75
C THR A 49 -3.80 -9.05 3.11
N SER A 50 -3.94 -8.25 4.16
CA SER A 50 -2.91 -7.36 4.67
C SER A 50 -2.30 -7.93 5.94
N THR A 51 -0.97 -8.04 6.02
CA THR A 51 -0.28 -8.51 7.22
C THR A 51 1.11 -7.92 7.35
N THR A 52 1.62 -7.81 8.57
CA THR A 52 3.01 -7.45 8.83
C THR A 52 3.76 -8.65 9.36
N VAL A 53 4.91 -8.97 8.75
CA VAL A 53 5.74 -10.11 9.15
C VAL A 53 7.19 -9.71 9.40
N THR A 54 7.86 -10.43 10.29
CA THR A 54 9.31 -10.31 10.46
C THR A 54 10.07 -11.10 9.39
N GLY A 55 10.99 -10.42 8.71
CA GLY A 55 12.06 -10.99 7.89
C GLY A 55 13.37 -11.13 8.69
N GLY A 56 13.30 -11.25 10.02
CA GLY A 56 14.46 -11.23 10.91
C GLY A 56 14.86 -9.81 11.29
N LYS A 57 15.71 -9.17 10.47
CA LYS A 57 16.20 -7.81 10.77
C LYS A 57 15.14 -6.73 10.55
N PHE A 58 14.12 -6.95 9.73
CA PHE A 58 13.10 -5.94 9.49
C PHE A 58 11.68 -6.51 9.54
N LEU A 59 10.72 -5.66 9.90
CA LEU A 59 9.30 -5.88 9.68
C LEU A 59 8.90 -5.44 8.27
N HIS A 60 8.06 -6.24 7.61
CA HIS A 60 7.60 -6.03 6.24
C HIS A 60 6.08 -6.04 6.20
N GLN A 61 5.49 -4.99 5.62
CA GLN A 61 4.07 -4.97 5.25
C GLN A 61 3.89 -5.80 3.98
N LEU A 62 2.93 -6.71 4.00
CA LEU A 62 2.57 -7.59 2.89
C LEU A 62 1.14 -7.32 2.44
N PHE A 63 0.89 -7.51 1.15
CA PHE A 63 -0.46 -7.63 0.59
C PHE A 63 -0.52 -8.88 -0.28
N LEU A 64 -1.48 -9.77 -0.01
CA LEU A 64 -1.61 -11.05 -0.67
C LEU A 64 -2.87 -11.09 -1.53
N ASN A 65 -2.72 -11.57 -2.76
CA ASN A 65 -3.81 -11.92 -3.66
C ASN A 65 -3.89 -13.46 -3.77
N HIS A 66 -4.93 -14.03 -3.17
CA HIS A 66 -5.07 -15.49 -3.00
C HIS A 66 -5.68 -16.17 -4.24
N GLN A 67 -4.95 -16.13 -5.35
CA GLN A 67 -5.30 -16.90 -6.55
C GLN A 67 -4.71 -18.32 -6.51
N ARG A 68 -5.11 -19.15 -7.48
CA ARG A 68 -4.60 -20.52 -7.64
C ARG A 68 -3.46 -20.54 -8.65
N GLY A 69 -2.42 -21.34 -8.36
CA GLY A 69 -1.30 -21.55 -9.28
C GLY A 69 -0.10 -22.16 -8.59
N ASP A 70 0.88 -22.59 -9.40
CA ASP A 70 2.07 -23.31 -8.92
C ASP A 70 3.28 -22.40 -8.68
N VAL A 71 3.24 -21.14 -9.11
CA VAL A 71 4.34 -20.18 -9.00
C VAL A 71 3.85 -18.94 -8.28
N LEU A 72 4.51 -18.58 -7.18
CA LEU A 72 4.20 -17.35 -6.45
C LEU A 72 4.84 -16.15 -7.15
N HIS A 73 4.03 -15.17 -7.52
CA HIS A 73 4.52 -13.91 -8.05
C HIS A 73 4.82 -12.94 -6.90
N VAL A 74 6.05 -12.46 -6.81
CA VAL A 74 6.49 -11.54 -5.74
C VAL A 74 6.75 -10.16 -6.34
N TYR A 75 6.00 -9.18 -5.87
CA TYR A 75 6.05 -7.79 -6.33
C TYR A 75 6.86 -6.92 -5.37
N LEU A 76 7.87 -6.25 -5.92
CA LEU A 76 8.84 -5.40 -5.21
C LEU A 76 8.77 -3.97 -5.76
N GLU A 77 8.27 -3.07 -4.93
CA GLU A 77 8.15 -1.66 -5.28
C GLU A 77 9.49 -0.92 -5.32
N GLY A 78 9.52 0.20 -6.03
CA GLY A 78 10.68 1.07 -6.15
C GLY A 78 11.09 1.78 -4.86
N ASP A 79 12.00 2.75 -5.00
CA ASP A 79 12.50 3.57 -3.89
C ASP A 79 11.45 4.52 -3.31
N GLY A 80 10.28 4.63 -3.94
CA GLY A 80 9.25 5.55 -3.51
C GLY A 80 9.79 6.98 -3.48
N LYS A 81 9.51 7.70 -2.39
CA LYS A 81 9.94 9.10 -2.23
C LYS A 81 10.99 9.24 -1.15
N ALA A 82 12.20 8.74 -1.39
CA ALA A 82 13.31 8.82 -0.44
C ALA A 82 13.71 10.29 -0.11
N TRP A 83 13.63 11.19 -1.08
CA TRP A 83 14.00 12.60 -0.94
C TRP A 83 12.82 13.53 -1.24
N LEU A 84 12.60 14.53 -0.40
CA LEU A 84 11.63 15.60 -0.64
C LEU A 84 12.21 16.69 -1.53
N ASN A 85 13.52 16.89 -1.44
CA ASN A 85 14.36 17.71 -2.32
C ASN A 85 15.82 17.21 -2.16
N PRO A 86 16.80 17.70 -2.97
CA PRO A 86 18.17 17.18 -2.95
C PRO A 86 18.90 17.25 -1.61
N ARG A 87 18.40 18.02 -0.62
CA ARG A 87 19.02 18.17 0.71
C ARG A 87 18.16 17.63 1.85
N ARG A 88 16.94 17.16 1.57
CA ARG A 88 15.97 16.77 2.60
C ARG A 88 15.41 15.38 2.35
N ILE A 89 15.77 14.45 3.23
CA ILE A 89 15.26 13.08 3.23
C ILE A 89 13.80 13.08 3.73
N ALA A 90 12.95 12.25 3.12
CA ALA A 90 11.58 12.06 3.58
C ALA A 90 11.57 11.27 4.90
N ARG A 91 10.59 11.57 5.77
CA ARG A 91 10.39 10.79 7.02
C ARG A 91 9.78 9.42 6.75
N ASP A 92 9.14 9.27 5.59
CA ASP A 92 8.41 8.09 5.17
C ASP A 92 8.59 7.95 3.66
N PRO A 93 9.31 6.93 3.18
CA PRO A 93 9.58 6.75 1.77
C PRO A 93 8.41 6.09 1.02
N THR A 94 7.33 5.71 1.71
CA THR A 94 6.20 4.98 1.14
C THR A 94 5.62 5.70 -0.08
N PRO A 95 5.54 5.03 -1.24
CA PRO A 95 5.02 5.66 -2.44
C PRO A 95 3.52 5.96 -2.30
N ALA A 96 3.13 7.19 -2.64
CA ALA A 96 1.72 7.59 -2.67
C ALA A 96 0.92 6.87 -3.78
N ARG A 97 1.62 6.37 -4.81
CA ARG A 97 1.06 5.59 -5.92
C ARG A 97 1.92 4.33 -6.11
N PRO A 98 1.54 3.21 -5.47
CA PRO A 98 2.32 1.99 -5.50
C PRO A 98 2.05 1.20 -6.79
N LEU A 99 2.82 1.48 -7.85
CA LEU A 99 2.70 0.82 -9.15
C LEU A 99 2.69 -0.72 -9.03
N MET A 100 3.58 -1.28 -8.22
CA MET A 100 3.70 -2.73 -8.09
C MET A 100 2.53 -3.35 -7.34
N LEU A 101 1.91 -2.61 -6.41
CA LEU A 101 0.67 -3.04 -5.77
C LEU A 101 -0.50 -2.99 -6.76
N GLU A 102 -0.56 -1.97 -7.62
CA GLU A 102 -1.58 -1.86 -8.68
C GLU A 102 -1.45 -2.99 -9.70
N LEU A 103 -0.23 -3.36 -10.09
CA LEU A 103 -0.01 -4.49 -11.00
C LEU A 103 -0.37 -5.83 -10.35
N LEU A 104 -0.10 -6.01 -9.05
CA LEU A 104 -0.52 -7.21 -8.32
C LEU A 104 -2.05 -7.40 -8.34
N THR A 105 -2.84 -6.32 -8.32
CA THR A 105 -4.31 -6.46 -8.35
C THR A 105 -4.86 -6.93 -9.69
N LEU A 106 -4.04 -6.90 -10.74
CA LEU A 106 -4.36 -7.42 -12.07
C LEU A 106 -3.88 -8.87 -12.26
N ASP A 107 -3.10 -9.40 -11.33
CA ASP A 107 -2.51 -10.72 -11.45
C ASP A 107 -3.55 -11.82 -11.16
N THR A 108 -3.51 -12.85 -12.00
CA THR A 108 -4.36 -14.05 -11.88
C THR A 108 -3.60 -15.24 -11.30
N ALA A 109 -2.29 -15.12 -11.12
CA ALA A 109 -1.47 -16.04 -10.35
C ALA A 109 -1.49 -15.69 -8.85
N PRO A 110 -1.16 -16.64 -7.95
CA PRO A 110 -0.97 -16.33 -6.54
C PRO A 110 0.13 -15.28 -6.40
N ALA A 111 -0.18 -14.15 -5.76
CA ALA A 111 0.72 -13.01 -5.75
C ALA A 111 0.90 -12.41 -4.34
N LEU A 112 2.11 -11.93 -4.09
CA LEU A 112 2.56 -11.31 -2.86
C LEU A 112 3.23 -9.98 -3.18
N TYR A 113 2.69 -8.88 -2.68
CA TYR A 113 3.41 -7.63 -2.59
C TYR A 113 4.27 -7.68 -1.32
N LEU A 114 5.58 -7.55 -1.49
CA LEU A 114 6.55 -7.59 -0.41
C LEU A 114 7.08 -6.17 -0.16
N GLY A 115 6.52 -5.50 0.85
CA GLY A 115 6.93 -4.18 1.24
C GLY A 115 8.39 -4.16 1.72
N ARG A 116 9.13 -3.14 1.30
CA ARG A 116 10.52 -2.93 1.71
C ARG A 116 10.62 -2.56 3.19
N PRO A 117 11.76 -2.83 3.85
CA PRO A 117 12.00 -2.35 5.22
C PRO A 117 11.74 -0.86 5.36
N CYS A 118 11.04 -0.47 6.43
CA CYS A 118 10.76 0.93 6.77
C CYS A 118 9.72 1.67 5.90
N TYR A 119 9.11 0.97 4.95
CA TYR A 119 7.93 1.45 4.24
C TYR A 119 6.67 1.07 5.04
N TYR A 120 5.56 1.73 4.78
CA TYR A 120 4.24 1.49 5.39
C TYR A 120 4.18 1.66 6.92
N ARG A 121 5.21 2.25 7.54
CA ARG A 121 5.26 2.53 8.99
C ARG A 121 4.93 1.30 9.85
N THR A 122 5.58 0.17 9.56
CA THR A 122 5.41 -1.11 10.27
C THR A 122 5.75 -1.07 11.77
N GLY A 123 6.20 0.06 12.32
CA GLY A 123 6.57 0.20 13.73
C GLY A 123 7.95 -0.37 14.07
N ASP A 124 8.78 -0.70 13.08
CA ASP A 124 10.11 -1.27 13.33
C ASP A 124 11.08 -0.23 13.91
N ALA A 125 11.55 -0.46 15.13
CA ALA A 125 12.48 0.42 15.83
C ALA A 125 13.85 0.57 15.15
N ARG A 126 14.22 -0.34 14.23
CA ARG A 126 15.48 -0.29 13.49
C ARG A 126 15.42 0.66 12.30
N CYS A 127 14.23 1.20 11.99
CA CYS A 127 14.02 2.06 10.85
C CYS A 127 14.59 3.46 11.03
N GLY A 128 15.18 3.95 9.96
CA GLY A 128 15.80 5.26 9.89
C GLY A 128 16.28 5.56 8.47
N PRO A 129 16.50 6.84 8.15
CA PRO A 129 16.80 7.36 6.81
C PRO A 129 17.71 6.49 5.94
N ARG A 130 18.80 6.01 6.53
CA ARG A 130 19.80 5.21 5.83
C ARG A 130 19.25 3.98 5.10
N TRP A 131 18.16 3.39 5.59
CA TRP A 131 17.59 2.16 5.02
C TRP A 131 16.76 2.36 3.76
N TRP A 132 16.43 3.61 3.41
CA TRP A 132 15.84 3.97 2.11
C TRP A 132 16.70 4.96 1.31
N THR A 133 17.91 5.26 1.81
CA THR A 133 18.95 6.02 1.09
C THR A 133 20.14 5.14 0.74
N ASP A 134 21.25 5.23 1.47
CA ASP A 134 22.54 4.61 1.18
C ASP A 134 22.56 3.09 1.37
N ARG A 135 21.75 2.55 2.29
CA ARG A 135 21.66 1.11 2.58
C ARG A 135 20.45 0.43 1.95
N ARG A 136 19.78 1.09 1.01
CA ARG A 136 18.50 0.64 0.44
C ARG A 136 18.58 -0.72 -0.30
N TYR A 137 19.79 -1.15 -0.66
CA TYR A 137 20.10 -2.46 -1.27
C TYR A 137 21.16 -3.26 -0.49
N ALA A 138 21.43 -2.89 0.78
CA ALA A 138 22.43 -3.57 1.58
C ALA A 138 22.03 -5.04 1.82
N GLU A 139 23.02 -5.89 2.07
CA GLU A 139 22.82 -7.33 2.32
C GLU A 139 21.75 -7.59 3.38
N GLU A 140 21.64 -6.76 4.43
CA GLU A 140 20.64 -7.00 5.44
C GLU A 140 19.20 -6.70 4.99
N VAL A 141 19.03 -5.81 4.01
CA VAL A 141 17.73 -5.57 3.35
C VAL A 141 17.37 -6.79 2.49
N VAL A 142 18.30 -7.23 1.64
CA VAL A 142 18.11 -8.38 0.74
C VAL A 142 17.82 -9.64 1.55
N ALA A 143 18.63 -9.95 2.56
CA ALA A 143 18.44 -11.11 3.43
C ALA A 143 17.12 -11.06 4.21
N SER A 144 16.61 -9.88 4.54
CA SER A 144 15.32 -9.75 5.23
C SER A 144 14.15 -10.04 4.29
N LEU A 145 14.20 -9.56 3.05
CA LEU A 145 13.22 -9.87 2.02
C LEU A 145 13.24 -11.36 1.67
N ASP A 146 14.43 -11.92 1.48
CA ASP A 146 14.69 -13.33 1.16
C ASP A 146 14.03 -14.27 2.18
N ARG A 147 14.19 -13.98 3.48
CA ARG A 147 13.55 -14.74 4.57
C ARG A 147 12.02 -14.66 4.58
N VAL A 148 11.44 -13.56 4.09
CA VAL A 148 9.99 -13.48 3.91
C VAL A 148 9.59 -14.36 2.74
N ILE A 149 10.27 -14.29 1.61
CA ILE A 149 9.99 -15.15 0.44
C ILE A 149 10.09 -16.63 0.83
N ASP A 150 11.11 -17.06 1.57
CA ASP A 150 11.23 -18.44 2.08
C ASP A 150 10.05 -18.94 2.90
N ARG A 151 9.33 -18.04 3.57
CA ARG A 151 8.16 -18.41 4.36
C ARG A 151 6.94 -18.65 3.47
N PHE A 152 6.77 -17.81 2.46
CA PHE A 152 5.56 -17.81 1.62
C PHE A 152 5.72 -18.65 0.36
N ALA A 153 6.93 -18.94 -0.09
CA ALA A 153 7.20 -19.73 -1.31
C ALA A 153 7.10 -21.26 -1.09
N ARG A 154 6.99 -21.75 0.15
CA ARG A 154 7.10 -23.18 0.50
C ARG A 154 6.09 -24.08 -0.21
N ASP A 155 4.89 -23.57 -0.39
CA ASP A 155 3.78 -24.32 -0.98
C ASP A 155 3.73 -24.19 -2.51
N TYR A 156 4.70 -23.47 -3.10
CA TYR A 156 4.80 -23.23 -4.52
C TYR A 156 6.00 -23.95 -5.11
N ARG A 157 5.95 -24.27 -6.40
CA ARG A 157 7.08 -24.90 -7.08
C ARG A 157 8.27 -23.96 -7.23
N GLY A 158 8.08 -22.65 -7.03
CA GLY A 158 9.07 -21.59 -7.23
C GLY A 158 8.42 -20.21 -7.28
N VAL A 159 9.23 -19.19 -7.55
CA VAL A 159 8.79 -17.79 -7.53
C VAL A 159 9.12 -17.07 -8.84
N ALA A 160 8.30 -16.07 -9.19
CA ALA A 160 8.62 -15.07 -10.20
C ALA A 160 8.76 -13.71 -9.52
N LEU A 161 9.87 -13.00 -9.77
CA LEU A 161 10.16 -11.73 -9.12
C LEU A 161 9.83 -10.57 -10.06
N PHE A 162 8.98 -9.66 -9.62
CA PHE A 162 8.61 -8.47 -10.37
C PHE A 162 9.13 -7.25 -9.60
N GLY A 163 9.96 -6.42 -10.22
CA GLY A 163 10.56 -5.27 -9.56
C GLY A 163 10.47 -3.98 -10.37
N HIS A 164 10.07 -2.88 -9.75
CA HIS A 164 10.06 -1.55 -10.38
C HIS A 164 11.18 -0.66 -9.83
N SER A 165 11.92 0.06 -10.67
CA SER A 165 13.01 0.96 -10.24
C SER A 165 13.99 0.28 -9.28
N GLY A 166 14.22 0.81 -8.07
CA GLY A 166 15.04 0.15 -7.04
C GLY A 166 14.53 -1.23 -6.61
N GLY A 167 13.24 -1.52 -6.76
CA GLY A 167 12.67 -2.86 -6.60
C GLY A 167 13.16 -3.83 -7.66
N GLY A 168 13.49 -3.35 -8.87
CA GLY A 168 14.18 -4.12 -9.90
C GLY A 168 15.58 -4.56 -9.47
N THR A 169 16.34 -3.67 -8.84
CA THR A 169 17.63 -4.04 -8.22
C THR A 169 17.46 -5.14 -7.19
N LEU A 170 16.48 -4.99 -6.29
CA LEU A 170 16.19 -5.99 -5.25
C LEU A 170 15.78 -7.33 -5.86
N ALA A 171 14.95 -7.33 -6.91
CA ALA A 171 14.57 -8.55 -7.63
C ALA A 171 15.79 -9.28 -8.18
N MET A 172 16.74 -8.57 -8.79
CA MET A 172 17.98 -9.16 -9.29
C MET A 172 18.89 -9.70 -8.17
N LEU A 173 19.04 -8.96 -7.07
CA LEU A 173 19.84 -9.38 -5.92
C LEU A 173 19.25 -10.62 -5.23
N LEU A 174 17.92 -10.74 -5.17
CA LEU A 174 17.23 -11.93 -4.68
C LEU A 174 17.40 -13.10 -5.66
N ALA A 175 17.24 -12.86 -6.96
CA ALA A 175 17.42 -13.89 -7.99
C ALA A 175 18.82 -14.52 -7.96
N ALA A 176 19.85 -13.73 -7.70
CA ALA A 176 21.22 -14.23 -7.60
C ALA A 176 21.45 -15.22 -6.44
N ARG A 177 20.56 -15.24 -5.44
CA ARG A 177 20.70 -16.05 -4.22
C ARG A 177 19.74 -17.23 -4.15
N ARG A 178 18.74 -17.26 -5.01
CA ARG A 178 17.59 -18.15 -4.91
C ARG A 178 17.55 -19.14 -6.07
N PRO A 179 17.62 -20.46 -5.80
CA PRO A 179 17.54 -21.46 -6.86
C PRO A 179 16.12 -21.72 -7.38
N ASP A 180 15.09 -21.23 -6.67
CA ASP A 180 13.67 -21.42 -6.96
C ASP A 180 13.06 -20.30 -7.82
N VAL A 181 13.87 -19.31 -8.24
CA VAL A 181 13.43 -18.21 -9.10
C VAL A 181 13.28 -18.70 -10.54
N ARG A 182 12.05 -18.66 -11.06
CA ARG A 182 11.71 -19.07 -12.43
C ARG A 182 11.73 -17.93 -13.44
N ALA A 183 11.50 -16.71 -12.99
CA ALA A 183 11.48 -15.53 -13.84
C ALA A 183 11.82 -14.28 -13.02
N VAL A 184 12.42 -13.30 -13.70
CA VAL A 184 12.58 -11.95 -13.19
C VAL A 184 12.05 -10.98 -14.25
N LEU A 185 11.10 -10.12 -13.86
CA LEU A 185 10.66 -8.99 -14.66
C LEU A 185 11.02 -7.70 -13.94
N THR A 186 11.64 -6.77 -14.68
CA THR A 186 11.94 -5.44 -14.16
C THR A 186 11.24 -4.37 -14.99
N LEU A 187 10.61 -3.40 -14.33
CA LEU A 187 10.07 -2.19 -14.92
C LEU A 187 10.98 -1.02 -14.55
N ALA A 188 11.70 -0.47 -15.52
CA ALA A 188 12.65 0.63 -15.31
C ALA A 188 13.63 0.39 -14.15
N GLY A 189 14.15 -0.83 -14.01
CA GLY A 189 15.01 -1.24 -12.90
C GLY A 189 16.39 -0.60 -12.91
N ASN A 190 16.91 -0.23 -11.73
CA ASN A 190 18.25 0.34 -11.60
C ASN A 190 19.30 -0.79 -11.59
N LEU A 191 19.70 -1.27 -12.77
CA LEU A 191 20.59 -2.43 -12.89
C LEU A 191 22.09 -2.07 -12.83
N ASP A 192 22.43 -0.84 -13.23
CA ASP A 192 23.75 -0.27 -13.00
C ASP A 192 23.66 0.67 -11.80
N LEU A 193 24.11 0.23 -10.63
CA LEU A 193 24.03 1.06 -9.43
C LEU A 193 25.04 2.21 -9.43
N ALA A 194 26.16 2.08 -10.14
CA ALA A 194 27.17 3.13 -10.20
C ALA A 194 26.70 4.30 -11.08
N ALA A 195 26.01 4.00 -12.18
CA ALA A 195 25.45 5.03 -13.05
C ALA A 195 24.22 5.76 -12.45
N TRP A 196 23.61 5.20 -11.39
CA TRP A 196 22.35 5.69 -10.79
C TRP A 196 22.46 6.02 -9.28
N ALA A 197 23.69 6.18 -8.78
CA ALA A 197 23.99 6.57 -7.39
C ALA A 197 23.91 8.08 -7.16
#